data_AF-A0AAC9CZ58-F1
#
_entry.id   AF-A0AAC9CZ58-F1
#
_cell.length_a   1.000
_cell.length_b   1.000
_cell.length_c   1.000
_cell.angle_alpha   90.00
_cell.angle_beta   90.00
_cell.angle_gamma   90.00
#
_symmetry.space_group_name_H-M   'P 1'
#
loop_
_entity.id
_entity.type
_entity.pdbx_description
1 polymer ?
#
loop_
_entity_poly.entity_id
_entity_poly.type
_entity_poly.pdbx_seq_one_letter_code
_entity_poly.pdbx_strand_id
1 'polypeptide(L)'
;MPLRQYFNLKNNSFNHFTSFIMAISNNRSLGIQKNKLLRYKLIKELYQKHKTEDIPTTVVWRKYIYPIYPISRTTLYEILCTPITSELKKIEELLQNQTKSL
;
A
#
# COMPACT_ATOMS: atom_id res chain seq x y z
N MET A 1 2.21 -26.15 47.57
CA MET A 1 2.08 -26.59 46.15
C MET A 1 1.61 -25.41 45.29
N PRO A 2 2.44 -24.81 44.41
CA PRO A 2 2.05 -23.67 43.59
C PRO A 2 1.78 -24.08 42.14
N LEU A 3 0.64 -24.72 41.86
CA LEU A 3 0.21 -25.06 40.49
C LEU A 3 -0.52 -23.90 39.79
N ARG A 4 -0.84 -22.81 40.50
CA ARG A 4 -1.62 -21.68 39.98
C ARG A 4 -0.79 -20.63 39.22
N GLN A 5 0.53 -20.60 39.38
CA GLN A 5 1.41 -19.65 38.70
C GLN A 5 1.74 -20.07 37.26
N TYR A 6 1.82 -21.38 36.97
CA TYR A 6 2.16 -21.88 35.62
C TYR A 6 1.05 -21.70 34.59
N PHE A 7 -0.22 -21.66 35.01
CA PHE A 7 -1.36 -21.51 34.10
C PHE A 7 -1.48 -20.09 33.52
N ASN A 8 -0.95 -19.07 34.22
CA ASN A 8 -1.05 -17.67 33.80
C ASN A 8 0.12 -17.22 32.89
N LEU A 9 1.27 -17.91 32.95
CA LEU A 9 2.44 -17.64 32.11
C LEU A 9 2.28 -18.12 30.66
N LYS A 10 1.55 -19.23 30.43
CA LYS A 10 1.31 -19.74 29.06
C LYS A 10 0.36 -18.85 28.24
N ASN A 11 -0.60 -18.20 28.88
CA ASN A 11 -1.57 -17.33 28.19
C ASN A 11 -0.93 -16.00 27.74
N ASN A 12 -0.02 -15.43 28.52
CA ASN A 12 0.67 -14.19 28.14
C ASN A 12 1.66 -14.37 26.98
N SER A 13 2.37 -15.51 26.92
CA SER A 13 3.28 -15.82 25.80
C SER A 13 2.51 -16.04 24.49
N PHE A 14 1.36 -16.73 24.54
CA PHE A 14 0.54 -16.97 23.36
C PHE A 14 -0.07 -15.68 22.79
N ASN A 15 -0.54 -14.78 23.65
CA ASN A 15 -1.10 -13.48 23.25
C ASN A 15 -0.06 -12.51 22.70
N HIS A 16 1.17 -12.54 23.23
CA HIS A 16 2.28 -11.75 22.71
C HIS A 16 2.75 -12.26 21.34
N PHE A 17 2.76 -13.58 21.13
CA PHE A 17 3.16 -14.15 19.86
C PHE A 17 2.11 -13.86 18.77
N THR A 18 0.82 -13.96 19.07
CA THR A 18 -0.24 -13.62 18.11
C THR A 18 -0.30 -12.13 17.79
N SER A 19 -0.11 -11.25 18.78
CA SER A 19 -0.04 -9.80 18.54
C SER A 19 1.17 -9.42 17.67
N PHE A 20 2.33 -10.04 17.90
CA PHE A 20 3.53 -9.83 17.09
C PHE A 20 3.35 -10.33 15.65
N ILE A 21 2.78 -11.52 15.45
CA ILE A 21 2.51 -12.06 14.10
C ILE A 21 1.49 -11.19 13.35
N MET A 22 0.45 -10.67 14.03
CA MET A 22 -0.47 -9.70 13.44
C MET A 22 0.19 -8.35 13.11
N ALA A 23 1.14 -7.88 13.92
CA ALA A 23 1.90 -6.67 13.63
C ALA A 23 2.81 -6.82 12.39
N ILE A 24 3.42 -8.00 12.19
CA ILE A 24 4.24 -8.30 11.01
C ILE A 24 3.40 -8.32 9.73
N SER A 25 2.22 -8.94 9.77
CA SER A 25 1.32 -9.01 8.60
C SER A 25 0.81 -7.62 8.19
N ASN A 26 0.54 -6.75 9.17
CA ASN A 26 0.13 -5.36 8.96
C ASN A 26 1.24 -4.51 8.32
N ASN A 27 2.50 -4.66 8.74
CA ASN A 27 3.60 -3.92 8.11
C ASN A 27 3.85 -4.35 6.67
N ARG A 28 3.75 -5.66 6.40
CA ARG A 28 3.87 -6.19 5.03
C ARG A 28 2.72 -5.69 4.14
N SER A 29 1.49 -5.68 4.63
CA SER A 29 0.34 -5.20 3.85
C SER A 29 0.45 -3.71 3.53
N LEU A 30 0.87 -2.88 4.50
CA LEU A 30 1.16 -1.46 4.29
C LEU A 30 2.29 -1.24 3.28
N GLY A 31 3.37 -2.04 3.34
CA GLY A 31 4.45 -1.99 2.36
C GLY A 31 3.99 -2.33 0.93
N ILE A 32 3.16 -3.36 0.78
CA ILE A 32 2.56 -3.73 -0.52
C ILE A 32 1.67 -2.58 -1.04
N GLN A 33 0.85 -1.98 -0.18
CA GLN A 33 -0.01 -0.88 -0.56
C GLN A 33 0.80 0.36 -0.97
N LYS A 34 1.85 0.71 -0.22
CA LYS A 34 2.79 1.78 -0.57
C LYS A 34 3.41 1.54 -1.95
N ASN A 35 3.92 0.34 -2.20
CA ASN A 35 4.53 0.00 -3.50
C ASN A 35 3.52 0.04 -4.65
N LYS A 36 2.27 -0.36 -4.42
CA LYS A 36 1.18 -0.19 -5.40
C LYS A 36 0.96 1.29 -5.73
N LEU A 37 0.86 2.15 -4.71
CA LEU A 37 0.65 3.58 -4.89
C LEU A 37 1.83 4.29 -5.57
N LEU A 38 3.06 3.88 -5.27
CA LEU A 38 4.25 4.40 -5.95
C LEU A 38 4.23 4.05 -7.46
N ARG A 39 3.84 2.83 -7.82
CA ARG A 39 3.64 2.45 -9.23
C ARG A 39 2.55 3.29 -9.89
N TYR A 40 1.43 3.50 -9.18
CA TYR A 40 0.34 4.35 -9.67
C TYR A 40 0.80 5.79 -9.90
N LYS A 41 1.65 6.32 -9.01
CA LYS A 41 2.25 7.66 -9.14
C LYS A 41 3.04 7.79 -10.44
N LEU A 42 3.96 6.86 -10.70
CA LEU A 42 4.79 6.85 -11.92
C LEU A 42 3.95 6.81 -13.19
N ILE A 43 2.91 5.96 -13.21
CA ILE A 43 2.01 5.86 -14.36
C ILE A 43 1.20 7.15 -14.55
N LYS A 44 0.73 7.77 -13.46
CA LYS A 44 -0.04 9.02 -13.51
C LYS A 44 0.82 10.20 -13.98
N GLU A 45 2.08 10.27 -13.55
CA GLU A 45 3.05 11.27 -14.02
C GLU A 45 3.34 11.11 -15.51
N LEU A 46 3.56 9.87 -15.98
CA LEU A 46 3.74 9.59 -17.40
C LEU A 46 2.50 9.96 -18.21
N TYR A 47 1.31 9.65 -17.70
CA TYR A 47 0.05 10.06 -18.33
C TYR A 47 -0.04 11.59 -18.46
N GLN A 48 0.21 12.32 -17.37
CA GLN A 48 0.15 13.78 -17.35
C GLN A 48 1.18 14.43 -18.29
N LYS A 49 2.37 13.84 -18.43
CA LYS A 49 3.40 14.31 -19.37
C LYS A 49 2.92 14.33 -20.83
N HIS A 50 2.05 13.39 -21.19
CA HIS A 50 1.59 13.20 -22.57
C HIS A 50 0.13 13.62 -22.82
N LYS A 51 -0.65 13.84 -21.77
CA LYS A 51 -2.05 14.27 -21.90
C LYS A 51 -2.10 15.78 -22.16
N THR A 52 -2.45 16.14 -23.39
CA THR A 52 -2.91 17.49 -23.76
C THR A 52 -4.43 17.48 -23.95
N GLU A 53 -5.06 18.65 -24.08
CA GLU A 53 -6.52 18.78 -24.22
C GLU A 53 -7.05 17.94 -25.41
N ASP A 54 -6.38 18.00 -26.55
CA ASP A 54 -6.78 17.35 -27.80
C ASP A 54 -6.57 15.83 -27.84
N ILE A 55 -5.71 15.27 -26.98
CA ILE A 55 -5.35 13.85 -27.05
C ILE A 55 -6.28 13.03 -26.14
N PRO A 56 -7.04 12.06 -26.67
CA PRO A 56 -7.89 11.22 -25.84
C PRO A 56 -7.04 10.25 -24.99
N THR A 57 -7.54 9.92 -23.79
CA THR A 57 -6.90 9.01 -22.83
C THR A 57 -6.52 7.66 -23.45
N THR A 58 -7.35 7.14 -24.36
CA THR A 58 -7.11 5.87 -25.06
C THR A 58 -5.87 5.92 -25.95
N VAL A 59 -5.58 7.06 -26.58
CA VAL A 59 -4.37 7.26 -27.40
C VAL A 59 -3.14 7.36 -26.50
N VAL A 60 -3.24 8.10 -25.39
CA VAL A 60 -2.13 8.18 -24.41
C VAL A 60 -1.79 6.80 -23.88
N TRP A 61 -2.82 6.03 -23.50
CA TRP A 61 -2.67 4.66 -23.02
C TRP A 61 -1.94 3.78 -24.04
N ARG A 62 -2.44 3.72 -25.28
CA ARG A 62 -1.89 2.84 -26.32
C ARG A 62 -0.46 3.21 -26.73
N LYS A 63 -0.16 4.50 -26.85
CA LYS A 63 1.13 4.98 -27.39
C LYS A 63 2.24 5.10 -26.34
N TYR A 64 1.91 5.51 -25.12
CA TYR A 64 2.93 5.89 -24.14
C TYR A 64 2.92 5.00 -22.89
N ILE A 65 1.74 4.59 -22.41
CA ILE A 65 1.65 3.86 -21.13
C ILE A 65 1.82 2.36 -21.36
N TYR A 66 0.98 1.74 -22.20
CA TYR A 66 0.97 0.29 -22.41
C TYR A 66 2.33 -0.31 -22.80
N PRO A 67 3.15 0.33 -23.66
CA PRO A 67 4.48 -0.21 -24.00
C PRO A 67 5.45 -0.28 -22.82
N ILE A 68 5.27 0.56 -21.79
CA ILE A 68 6.17 0.65 -20.62
C ILE A 68 5.56 -0.09 -19.42
N TYR A 69 4.26 0.11 -19.21
CA TYR A 69 3.47 -0.47 -18.13
C TYR A 69 2.30 -1.24 -18.75
N PRO A 70 2.41 -2.58 -18.87
CA PRO A 70 1.39 -3.41 -19.50
C PRO A 70 0.16 -3.54 -18.58
N ILE A 71 -0.64 -2.48 -18.53
CA ILE A 71 -1.88 -2.39 -17.76
C ILE A 71 -3.08 -2.29 -18.69
N SER A 72 -4.23 -2.74 -18.21
CA SER A 72 -5.49 -2.55 -18.91
C SER A 72 -5.91 -1.07 -18.90
N ARG A 73 -6.82 -0.71 -19.82
CA ARG A 73 -7.45 0.61 -19.82
C ARG A 73 -8.24 0.88 -18.54
N THR A 74 -8.92 -0.13 -17.99
CA THR A 74 -9.70 0.02 -16.76
C THR A 74 -8.80 0.35 -15.58
N THR A 75 -7.66 -0.32 -15.46
CA THR A 75 -6.65 -0.02 -14.44
C THR A 75 -6.08 1.38 -14.61
N LEU A 76 -5.90 1.88 -15.84
CA LEU A 76 -5.51 3.29 -16.03
C LEU A 76 -6.55 4.25 -15.45
N TYR A 77 -7.85 4.04 -15.71
CA TYR A 77 -8.89 4.89 -15.13
C TYR A 77 -8.91 4.83 -13.60
N GLU A 78 -8.76 3.64 -13.02
CA GLU A 78 -8.60 3.48 -11.57
C GLU A 78 -7.43 4.32 -11.04
N ILE A 79 -6.27 4.25 -11.69
CA ILE A 79 -5.07 5.03 -11.32
C ILE A 79 -5.36 6.54 -11.36
N LEU A 80 -6.05 7.00 -12.40
CA LEU A 80 -6.38 8.42 -12.56
C LEU A 80 -7.32 8.91 -11.45
N CYS A 81 -8.30 8.10 -11.08
CA CYS A 81 -9.27 8.40 -10.01
C CYS A 81 -8.70 8.19 -8.60
N THR A 82 -7.62 7.42 -8.44
CA THR A 82 -7.03 7.14 -7.12
C THR A 82 -6.40 8.42 -6.53
N PRO A 83 -6.71 8.81 -5.28
CA PRO A 83 -6.09 9.93 -4.60
C PRO A 83 -4.72 9.55 -4.00
N ILE A 84 -3.76 9.27 -4.89
CA ILE A 84 -2.45 8.69 -4.56
C ILE A 84 -1.69 9.46 -3.47
N THR A 85 -1.71 10.80 -3.51
CA THR A 85 -0.97 11.64 -2.57
C THR A 85 -1.52 11.56 -1.16
N SER A 86 -2.84 11.53 -0.98
CA SER A 86 -3.45 11.44 0.34
C SER A 86 -3.33 10.03 0.92
N GLU A 87 -3.44 8.99 0.10
CA GLU A 87 -3.24 7.61 0.55
C GLU A 87 -1.80 7.32 0.98
N LEU A 88 -0.80 7.84 0.25
CA LEU A 88 0.60 7.70 0.64
C LEU A 88 0.87 8.34 2.02
N LYS A 89 0.35 9.55 2.26
CA LYS A 89 0.50 10.24 3.55
C LYS A 89 -0.08 9.40 4.70
N LYS A 90 -1.29 8.85 4.52
CA LYS A 90 -1.93 7.98 5.53
C LYS A 90 -1.05 6.77 5.86
N ILE A 91 -0.47 6.11 4.85
CA ILE A 91 0.41 4.96 5.08
C ILE A 91 1.67 5.37 5.82
N GLU A 92 2.26 6.51 5.47
CA GLU A 92 3.44 7.05 6.16
C GLU A 92 3.16 7.36 7.63
N GLU A 93 2.02 7.99 7.93
CA GLU A 93 1.56 8.23 9.31
C GLU A 93 1.37 6.93 10.09
N LEU A 94 0.74 5.92 9.49
CA LEU A 94 0.54 4.61 10.12
C LEU A 94 1.87 3.89 10.43
N LEU A 95 2.87 4.01 9.55
CA LEU A 95 4.21 3.45 9.77
C LEU A 95 4.98 4.23 10.85
N GLN A 96 4.85 5.56 10.89
CA GLN A 96 5.47 6.40 11.92
C GLN A 96 4.88 6.15 13.31
N ASN A 97 3.57 5.94 13.41
CA ASN A 97 2.92 5.68 14.69
C ASN A 97 3.31 4.33 15.28
N GLN A 98 3.59 3.32 14.44
CA GLN A 98 4.08 2.00 14.89
C GLN A 98 5.55 2.03 15.35
N THR A 99 6.37 2.91 14.79
CA THR A 99 7.78 3.06 15.18
C THR A 99 7.95 3.88 16.47
N LYS A 100 7.01 4.78 16.77
CA LYS A 100 6.99 5.57 18.02
C LYS A 100 6.49 4.79 19.24
N SER A 101 5.82 3.65 19.03
CA SER A 101 5.28 2.80 20.11
C SER A 101 6.23 1.68 20.56
N LEU A 102 7.47 1.66 20.05
CA LEU A 102 8.56 0.76 20.45
C LEU A 102 9.57 1.54 21.28
#